data_AF-Q1W3B4-F1
#
_entry.id   AF-Q1W3B4-F1
#
_cell.length_a   1.000
_cell.length_b   1.000
_cell.length_c   1.000
_cell.angle_alpha   90.00
_cell.angle_beta   90.00
_cell.angle_gamma   90.00
#
_symmetry.space_group_name_H-M   'P 1'
#
loop_
_entity.id
_entity.type
_entity.pdbx_description
1 polymer ?
#
loop_
_entity_poly.entity_id
_entity_poly.type
_entity_poly.pdbx_seq_one_letter_code
_entity_poly.pdbx_strand_id
1 'polypeptide(L)'
;PGRSLLDIGRFCTGYGIGIFSYVVPVFISEIAPKNLRGGLATLNQLMIVIRIIYSVYLRNSVNMENLALTGLLPCLLLLVGLFFIPESPRWLAKIGRQKEFELALRKLRGKNANVSKEAAEIQASFDTLRDLPKVNMFELFDAKYIRPLIVGVGLMFSQQFGGIKRVGFYTSQTFVAAGFSSGKMGTILYAIIQVPVTVVGAVLMDKSGRRPLLMVSPKDCPIL
;
A
#
# COMPACT_ATOMS: atom_id res chain seq x y z
N PRO A 1 12.14 31.19 13.50
CA PRO A 1 13.01 29.99 13.31
C PRO A 1 12.28 28.62 13.22
N GLY A 2 11.02 28.46 13.64
CA GLY A 2 10.34 27.14 13.67
C GLY A 2 9.54 26.71 12.43
N ARG A 3 9.15 27.62 11.53
CA ARG A 3 8.30 27.30 10.37
C ARG A 3 9.04 26.42 9.34
N SER A 4 10.27 26.78 9.01
CA SER A 4 11.10 26.05 8.04
C SER A 4 11.38 24.60 8.48
N LEU A 5 11.58 24.35 9.78
CA LEU A 5 11.81 23.01 10.32
C LEU A 5 10.57 22.11 10.19
N LEU A 6 9.37 22.69 10.41
CA LEU A 6 8.11 21.98 10.25
C LEU A 6 7.85 21.60 8.79
N ASP A 7 8.17 22.51 7.85
CA ASP A 7 7.97 22.27 6.42
C ASP A 7 8.92 21.19 5.90
N ILE A 8 10.19 21.20 6.35
CA ILE A 8 11.16 20.14 6.04
C ILE A 8 10.69 18.81 6.62
N GLY A 9 10.23 18.77 7.87
CA GLY A 9 9.70 17.56 8.49
C GLY A 9 8.51 16.96 7.74
N ARG A 10 7.61 17.81 7.23
CA ARG A 10 6.49 17.39 6.38
C ARG A 10 6.96 16.84 5.04
N PHE A 11 7.95 17.49 4.42
CA PHE A 11 8.53 17.02 3.17
C PHE A 11 9.18 15.64 3.32
N CYS A 12 10.02 15.45 4.34
CA CYS A 12 10.66 14.17 4.64
C CYS A 12 9.64 13.07 4.95
N THR A 13 8.61 13.38 5.74
CA THR A 13 7.54 12.42 6.06
C THR A 13 6.75 12.05 4.81
N GLY A 14 6.45 13.02 3.94
CA GLY A 14 5.78 12.77 2.66
C GLY A 14 6.59 11.88 1.73
N TYR A 15 7.90 12.14 1.62
CA TYR A 15 8.82 11.32 0.85
C TYR A 15 8.87 9.87 1.37
N GLY A 16 8.99 9.69 2.70
CA GLY A 16 8.97 8.37 3.33
C GLY A 16 7.66 7.62 3.05
N ILE A 17 6.50 8.26 3.25
CA ILE A 17 5.19 7.66 2.96
C ILE A 17 5.08 7.26 1.48
N GLY A 18 5.62 8.07 0.56
CA GLY A 18 5.65 7.75 -0.87
C GLY A 18 6.42 6.47 -1.17
N ILE A 19 7.63 6.34 -0.61
CA ILE A 19 8.44 5.12 -0.75
C ILE A 19 7.70 3.92 -0.15
N PHE A 20 7.20 4.04 1.08
CA PHE A 20 6.48 2.94 1.74
C PHE A 20 5.23 2.52 0.97
N SER A 21 4.50 3.47 0.39
CA SER A 21 3.30 3.19 -0.40
C SER A 21 3.59 2.36 -1.67
N TYR A 22 4.82 2.39 -2.16
CA TYR A 22 5.27 1.57 -3.29
C TYR A 22 5.90 0.25 -2.82
N VAL A 23 6.84 0.34 -1.87
CA VAL A 23 7.63 -0.81 -1.40
C VAL A 23 6.76 -1.87 -0.75
N VAL A 24 5.81 -1.50 0.11
CA VAL A 24 4.95 -2.45 0.84
C VAL A 24 4.11 -3.34 -0.11
N PRO A 25 3.29 -2.79 -1.02
CA PRO A 25 2.50 -3.63 -1.93
C PRO A 25 3.37 -4.42 -2.91
N VAL A 26 4.51 -3.88 -3.34
CA VAL A 26 5.46 -4.63 -4.19
C VAL A 26 6.01 -5.82 -3.43
N PHE A 27 6.57 -5.61 -2.24
CA PHE A 27 7.12 -6.65 -1.39
C PHE A 27 6.10 -7.76 -1.09
N ILE A 28 4.88 -7.39 -0.72
CA ILE A 28 3.77 -8.32 -0.52
C ILE A 28 3.50 -9.13 -1.80
N SER A 29 3.52 -8.48 -2.96
CA SER A 29 3.25 -9.14 -4.24
C SER A 29 4.35 -10.10 -4.71
N GLU A 30 5.58 -9.91 -4.23
CA GLU A 30 6.73 -10.77 -4.54
C GLU A 30 6.80 -12.00 -3.63
N ILE A 31 6.30 -11.84 -2.40
CA ILE A 31 6.27 -12.86 -1.35
C ILE A 31 4.99 -13.71 -1.43
N ALA A 32 3.86 -13.12 -1.81
CA ALA A 32 2.59 -13.83 -1.84
C ALA A 32 2.58 -14.99 -2.86
N PRO A 33 2.12 -16.18 -2.47
CA PRO A 33 1.90 -17.27 -3.43
C PRO A 33 0.73 -16.92 -4.37
N LYS A 34 0.72 -17.51 -5.58
CA LYS A 34 -0.25 -17.21 -6.65
C LYS A 34 -1.71 -17.25 -6.16
N ASN A 35 -2.02 -18.11 -5.19
CA ASN A 35 -3.36 -18.32 -4.64
C ASN A 35 -3.76 -17.40 -3.47
N LEU A 36 -2.81 -16.73 -2.80
CA LEU A 36 -3.08 -15.86 -1.62
C LEU A 36 -2.76 -14.39 -1.88
N ARG A 37 -2.33 -14.02 -3.09
CA ARG A 37 -1.96 -12.63 -3.43
C ARG A 37 -3.11 -11.63 -3.22
N GLY A 38 -4.35 -12.05 -3.47
CA GLY A 38 -5.54 -11.25 -3.17
C GLY A 38 -5.70 -11.04 -1.65
N GLY A 39 -5.71 -12.13 -0.89
CA GLY A 39 -5.79 -12.10 0.58
C GLY A 39 -4.68 -11.29 1.28
N LEU A 40 -3.43 -11.35 0.81
CA LEU A 40 -2.37 -10.51 1.40
C LEU A 40 -2.53 -9.02 1.02
N ALA A 41 -3.05 -8.73 -0.17
CA ALA A 41 -3.34 -7.35 -0.57
C ALA A 41 -4.50 -6.76 0.25
N THR A 42 -5.55 -7.55 0.52
CA THR A 42 -6.66 -7.13 1.39
C THR A 42 -6.19 -6.98 2.85
N LEU A 43 -5.29 -7.84 3.34
CA LEU A 43 -4.67 -7.69 4.66
C LEU A 43 -3.91 -6.35 4.79
N ASN A 44 -3.12 -5.98 3.78
CA ASN A 44 -2.46 -4.67 3.77
C ASN A 44 -3.48 -3.52 3.84
N GLN A 45 -4.58 -3.63 3.11
CA GLN A 45 -5.66 -2.65 3.15
C GLN A 45 -6.33 -2.57 4.54
N LEU A 46 -6.55 -3.71 5.20
CA LEU A 46 -7.07 -3.76 6.58
C LEU A 46 -6.10 -3.10 7.56
N MET A 47 -4.79 -3.34 7.43
CA MET A 47 -3.77 -2.69 8.26
C MET A 47 -3.79 -1.16 8.10
N ILE A 48 -4.04 -0.66 6.89
CA ILE A 48 -4.21 0.78 6.64
C ILE A 48 -5.42 1.33 7.40
N VAL A 49 -6.54 0.60 7.42
CA VAL A 49 -7.77 1.00 8.13
C VAL A 49 -7.56 1.00 9.65
N ILE A 50 -6.94 -0.06 10.19
CA ILE A 50 -6.61 -0.15 11.62
C ILE A 50 -5.69 1.01 12.02
N ARG A 51 -4.72 1.36 11.17
CA ARG A 51 -3.85 2.53 11.37
C ARG A 51 -4.65 3.84 11.42
N ILE A 52 -5.67 4.02 10.58
CA ILE A 52 -6.53 5.21 10.61
C ILE A 52 -7.27 5.29 11.95
N ILE A 53 -7.87 4.18 12.41
CA ILE A 53 -8.56 4.13 13.71
C ILE A 53 -7.59 4.50 14.85
N TYR A 54 -6.42 3.87 14.88
CA TYR A 54 -5.40 4.15 15.88
C TYR A 54 -4.93 5.62 15.85
N SER A 55 -4.77 6.20 14.65
CA SER A 55 -4.38 7.60 14.50
C SER A 55 -5.43 8.59 15.03
N VAL A 56 -6.72 8.25 14.88
CA VAL A 56 -7.83 9.05 15.42
C VAL A 56 -7.88 8.92 16.94
N TYR A 57 -7.66 7.72 17.48
CA TYR A 57 -7.58 7.47 18.91
C TYR A 57 -6.42 8.24 19.57
N LEU A 58 -5.22 8.18 18.98
CA LEU A 58 -4.05 8.95 19.44
C LEU A 58 -4.30 10.45 19.35
N ARG A 59 -4.87 10.94 18.24
CA ARG A 59 -5.21 12.36 18.08
C ARG A 59 -6.19 12.86 19.13
N ASN A 60 -7.10 12.02 19.61
CA ASN A 60 -8.06 12.40 20.64
C ASN A 60 -7.43 12.44 22.04
N SER A 61 -6.48 11.53 22.32
CA SER A 61 -5.99 11.28 23.67
C SER A 61 -4.65 11.96 23.99
N VAL A 62 -3.90 12.41 22.98
CA VAL A 62 -2.50 12.83 23.13
C VAL A 62 -2.28 14.28 22.66
N ASN A 63 -1.53 15.05 23.46
CA ASN A 63 -1.09 16.41 23.11
C ASN A 63 -0.19 16.39 21.85
N MET A 64 -0.19 17.49 21.07
CA MET A 64 0.51 17.58 19.78
C MET A 64 2.02 17.25 19.85
N GLU A 65 2.67 17.52 20.98
CA GLU A 65 4.09 17.21 21.20
C GLU A 65 4.34 15.71 21.41
N ASN A 66 3.47 15.05 22.20
CA ASN A 66 3.53 13.60 22.41
C ASN A 66 3.07 12.81 21.17
N LEU A 67 2.29 13.43 20.27
CA LEU A 67 1.89 12.81 19.00
C LEU A 67 3.11 12.50 18.12
N ALA A 68 4.12 13.38 18.09
CA ALA A 68 5.36 13.16 17.35
C ALA A 68 6.17 11.99 17.94
N LEU A 69 6.26 11.91 19.27
CA LEU A 69 6.94 10.81 19.98
C LEU A 69 6.23 9.46 19.76
N THR A 70 4.90 9.43 19.79
CA THR A 70 4.14 8.19 19.53
C THR A 70 4.27 7.70 18.08
N GLY A 71 4.55 8.59 17.12
CA GLY A 71 4.85 8.23 15.74
C GLY A 71 6.24 7.61 15.55
N LEU A 72 7.19 7.89 16.45
CA LEU A 72 8.52 7.30 16.41
C LEU A 72 8.51 5.81 16.80
N LEU A 73 7.58 5.42 17.68
CA LEU A 73 7.43 4.05 18.17
C LEU A 73 7.19 3.02 17.03
N PRO A 74 6.20 3.19 16.13
CA PRO A 74 6.02 2.27 15.00
C PRO A 74 7.17 2.33 13.99
N CYS A 75 7.86 3.47 13.85
CA CYS A 75 9.05 3.56 13.00
C CYS A 75 10.21 2.72 13.54
N LEU A 76 10.47 2.77 14.85
CA LEU A 76 11.48 1.93 15.50
C LEU A 76 11.10 0.45 15.44
N LEU A 77 9.82 0.14 15.69
CA LEU A 77 9.32 -1.23 15.60
C LEU A 77 9.47 -1.78 14.18
N LEU A 78 9.16 -0.99 13.15
CA LEU A 78 9.36 -1.37 11.75
C LEU A 78 10.85 -1.57 11.42
N LEU A 79 11.72 -0.70 11.94
CA LEU A 79 13.16 -0.80 11.74
C LEU A 79 13.73 -2.10 12.33
N VAL A 80 13.34 -2.44 13.55
CA VAL A 80 13.72 -3.70 14.20
C VAL A 80 13.09 -4.89 13.47
N GLY A 81 11.83 -4.78 13.06
CA GLY A 81 11.13 -5.83 12.32
C GLY A 81 11.77 -6.15 10.98
N LEU A 82 12.34 -5.15 10.30
CA LEU A 82 13.03 -5.34 9.02
C LEU A 82 14.23 -6.28 9.12
N PHE A 83 14.93 -6.31 10.26
CA PHE A 83 16.05 -7.25 10.49
C PHE A 83 15.60 -8.71 10.61
N PHE A 84 14.35 -8.97 11.01
CA PHE A 84 13.83 -10.34 11.15
C PHE A 84 13.20 -10.88 9.86
N ILE A 85 12.68 -9.99 9.02
CA ILE A 85 11.99 -10.33 7.78
C ILE A 85 13.02 -10.70 6.70
N PRO A 86 12.93 -11.89 6.06
CA PRO A 86 13.81 -12.24 4.96
C PRO A 86 13.59 -11.31 3.77
N GLU A 87 14.66 -10.99 3.05
CA GLU A 87 14.58 -10.18 1.84
C GLU A 87 13.73 -10.84 0.75
N SER A 88 13.25 -10.03 -0.21
CA SER A 88 12.40 -10.50 -1.30
C SER A 88 13.13 -11.58 -2.11
N PRO A 89 12.54 -12.78 -2.28
CA PRO A 89 13.17 -13.84 -3.06
C PRO A 89 13.40 -13.44 -4.53
N ARG A 90 12.55 -12.59 -5.10
CA ARG A 90 12.73 -12.11 -6.49
C ARG A 90 13.92 -11.16 -6.63
N TRP A 91 14.15 -10.33 -5.61
CA TRP A 91 15.31 -9.44 -5.57
C TRP A 91 16.62 -10.25 -5.42
N LEU A 92 16.62 -11.26 -4.55
CA LEU A 92 17.76 -12.16 -4.37
C LEU A 92 18.07 -12.96 -5.65
N ALA A 93 17.04 -13.43 -6.36
CA ALA A 93 17.19 -14.08 -7.67
C ALA A 93 17.79 -13.12 -8.71
N LYS A 94 17.37 -11.85 -8.73
CA LYS A 94 17.91 -10.82 -9.64
C LYS A 94 19.39 -10.51 -9.41
N ILE A 95 19.85 -10.54 -8.16
CA ILE A 95 21.25 -10.28 -7.79
C ILE A 95 22.14 -11.53 -7.96
N GLY A 96 21.54 -12.70 -8.22
CA GLY A 96 22.26 -13.95 -8.42
C GLY A 96 22.67 -14.66 -7.14
N ARG A 97 22.13 -14.25 -5.98
CA ARG A 97 22.40 -14.88 -4.67
C ARG A 97 21.51 -16.10 -4.43
N GLN A 98 21.79 -17.19 -5.16
CA GLN A 98 20.93 -18.38 -5.16
C GLN A 98 20.78 -19.08 -3.79
N LYS A 99 21.83 -19.11 -2.97
CA LYS A 99 21.77 -19.74 -1.63
C LYS A 99 20.82 -18.99 -0.68
N GLU A 100 20.84 -17.66 -0.72
CA GLU A 100 19.96 -16.81 0.10
C GLU A 100 18.53 -16.82 -0.44
N PHE A 101 18.37 -16.87 -1.76
CA PHE A 101 17.08 -17.06 -2.41
C PHE A 101 16.39 -18.33 -1.91
N GLU A 102 17.04 -19.49 -1.96
CA GLU A 102 16.46 -20.74 -1.48
C GLU A 102 16.13 -20.71 0.01
N LEU A 103 17.00 -20.10 0.84
CA LEU A 103 16.78 -19.93 2.28
C LEU A 103 15.56 -19.03 2.57
N ALA A 104 15.43 -17.90 1.89
CA ALA A 104 14.28 -17.00 2.02
C ALA A 104 12.98 -17.68 1.56
N LEU A 105 13.03 -18.41 0.43
CA LEU A 105 11.89 -19.11 -0.14
C LEU A 105 11.41 -20.25 0.77
N ARG A 106 12.34 -21.01 1.38
CA ARG A 106 12.06 -22.05 2.40
C ARG A 106 11.53 -21.45 3.71
N LYS A 107 12.09 -20.33 4.18
CA LYS A 107 11.60 -19.64 5.39
C LYS A 107 10.16 -19.13 5.21
N LEU A 108 9.80 -18.75 3.99
CA LEU A 108 8.48 -18.20 3.66
C LEU A 108 7.40 -19.26 3.37
N ARG A 109 7.74 -20.36 2.66
CA ARG A 109 6.78 -21.47 2.39
C ARG A 109 6.71 -22.50 3.54
N GLY A 110 7.68 -22.49 4.45
CA GLY A 110 7.80 -23.46 5.54
C GLY A 110 8.86 -24.54 5.25
N LYS A 111 9.51 -25.03 6.31
CA LYS A 111 10.68 -25.94 6.27
C LYS A 111 10.49 -27.22 5.43
N ASN A 112 9.26 -27.69 5.23
CA ASN A 112 8.95 -28.97 4.57
C ASN A 112 8.27 -28.83 3.20
N ALA A 113 8.10 -27.61 2.68
CA ALA A 113 7.47 -27.40 1.38
C ALA A 113 8.45 -27.71 0.24
N ASN A 114 7.97 -28.33 -0.85
CA ASN A 114 8.76 -28.57 -2.06
C ASN A 114 8.92 -27.25 -2.85
N VAL A 115 9.88 -26.44 -2.43
CA VAL A 115 10.15 -25.11 -2.99
C VAL A 115 10.93 -25.16 -4.31
N SER A 116 11.53 -26.31 -4.65
CA SER A 116 12.39 -26.51 -5.84
C SER A 116 11.72 -26.15 -7.17
N LYS A 117 10.45 -26.52 -7.38
CA LYS A 117 9.73 -26.17 -8.63
C LYS A 117 9.49 -24.67 -8.77
N GLU A 118 9.10 -24.01 -7.69
CA GLU A 118 8.85 -22.56 -7.70
C GLU A 118 10.15 -21.76 -7.83
N ALA A 119 11.23 -22.25 -7.21
CA ALA A 119 12.57 -21.71 -7.38
C ALA A 119 13.01 -21.76 -8.85
N ALA A 120 12.85 -22.91 -9.50
CA ALA A 120 13.18 -23.11 -10.91
C ALA A 120 12.32 -22.23 -11.85
N GLU A 121 11.00 -22.09 -11.59
CA GLU A 121 10.13 -21.19 -12.37
C GLU A 121 10.56 -19.73 -12.29
N ILE A 122 10.88 -19.25 -11.07
CA ILE A 122 11.33 -17.87 -10.84
C ILE A 122 12.66 -17.64 -11.55
N GLN A 123 13.60 -18.59 -11.44
CA GLN A 123 14.92 -18.50 -12.04
C GLN A 123 14.86 -18.52 -13.57
N ALA A 124 14.09 -19.43 -14.16
CA ALA A 124 13.88 -19.49 -15.62
C ALA A 124 13.22 -18.21 -16.18
N SER A 125 12.30 -17.61 -15.42
CA SER A 125 11.71 -16.32 -15.78
C SER A 125 12.75 -15.19 -15.76
N PHE A 126 13.68 -15.22 -14.81
CA PHE A 126 14.75 -14.23 -14.73
C PHE A 126 15.84 -14.44 -15.78
N ASP A 127 16.21 -15.68 -16.09
CA ASP A 127 17.16 -15.98 -17.17
C ASP A 127 16.61 -15.50 -18.53
N THR A 128 15.31 -15.73 -18.77
CA THR A 128 14.62 -15.17 -19.94
C THR A 128 14.66 -13.64 -19.95
N LEU A 129 14.46 -12.99 -18.80
CA LEU A 129 14.53 -11.52 -18.65
C LEU A 129 15.95 -10.95 -18.71
N ARG A 130 16.98 -11.75 -18.43
CA ARG A 130 18.39 -11.33 -18.45
C ARG A 130 18.91 -11.16 -19.87
N ASP A 131 18.33 -11.90 -20.80
CA ASP A 131 18.59 -11.79 -22.24
C ASP A 131 17.81 -10.63 -22.89
N LEU A 132 16.83 -10.03 -22.20
CA LEU A 132 16.22 -8.78 -22.65
C LEU A 132 17.10 -7.58 -22.27
N PRO A 133 17.20 -6.56 -23.15
CA PRO A 133 17.89 -5.32 -22.83
C PRO A 133 17.27 -4.68 -21.56
N LYS A 134 18.12 -4.05 -20.75
CA LYS A 134 17.70 -3.34 -19.52
C LYS A 134 16.58 -2.37 -19.86
N VAL A 135 15.39 -2.60 -19.30
CA VAL A 135 14.21 -1.75 -19.49
C VAL A 135 14.58 -0.30 -19.19
N ASN A 136 14.58 0.53 -20.23
CA ASN A 136 14.84 1.95 -20.07
C ASN A 136 13.52 2.65 -19.69
N MET A 137 13.55 3.66 -18.81
CA MET A 137 12.33 4.37 -18.38
C MET A 137 11.54 4.96 -19.56
N PHE A 138 12.22 5.23 -20.67
CA PHE A 138 11.63 5.75 -21.91
C PHE A 138 10.95 4.67 -22.78
N GLU A 139 11.33 3.39 -22.66
CA GLU A 139 10.69 2.28 -23.39
C GLU A 139 9.26 1.98 -22.87
N LEU A 140 8.92 2.48 -21.68
CA LEU A 140 7.56 2.45 -21.15
C LEU A 140 6.57 3.26 -22.00
N PHE A 141 7.07 4.23 -22.79
CA PHE A 141 6.28 5.03 -23.72
C PHE A 141 6.13 4.38 -25.11
N ASP A 142 6.71 3.19 -25.34
CA ASP A 142 6.48 2.47 -26.59
C ASP A 142 5.02 2.06 -26.74
N ALA A 143 4.57 1.98 -28.00
CA ALA A 143 3.19 1.64 -28.37
C ALA A 143 2.68 0.33 -27.72
N LYS A 144 3.60 -0.59 -27.38
CA LYS A 144 3.32 -1.85 -26.70
C LYS A 144 2.93 -1.68 -25.22
N TYR A 145 3.50 -0.70 -24.52
CA TYR A 145 3.33 -0.49 -23.07
C TYR A 145 2.52 0.76 -22.73
N ILE A 146 2.37 1.70 -23.67
CA ILE A 146 1.68 2.98 -23.45
C ILE A 146 0.17 2.81 -23.18
N ARG A 147 -0.48 1.79 -23.77
CA ARG A 147 -1.92 1.53 -23.52
C ARG A 147 -2.19 1.11 -22.06
N PRO A 148 -1.50 0.10 -21.50
CA PRO A 148 -1.56 -0.19 -20.07
C PRO A 148 -1.15 0.99 -19.18
N LEU A 149 -0.14 1.76 -19.60
CA LEU A 149 0.34 2.92 -18.85
C LEU A 149 -0.73 4.01 -18.73
N ILE A 150 -1.35 4.41 -19.85
CA ILE A 150 -2.42 5.42 -19.87
C ILE A 150 -3.62 4.96 -19.04
N VAL A 151 -4.03 3.69 -19.13
CA VAL A 151 -5.13 3.16 -18.31
C VAL A 151 -4.76 3.18 -16.82
N GLY A 152 -3.54 2.79 -16.46
CA GLY A 152 -3.07 2.81 -15.07
C GLY A 152 -2.99 4.23 -14.50
N VAL A 153 -2.35 5.14 -15.23
CA VAL A 153 -2.21 6.56 -14.83
C VAL A 153 -3.56 7.25 -14.79
N GLY A 154 -4.40 7.05 -15.81
CA GLY A 154 -5.76 7.60 -15.88
C GLY A 154 -6.61 7.12 -14.71
N LEU A 155 -6.56 5.82 -14.39
CA LEU A 155 -7.27 5.28 -13.24
C LEU A 155 -6.79 5.89 -11.92
N MET A 156 -5.47 6.03 -11.71
CA MET A 156 -4.91 6.67 -10.51
C MET A 156 -5.34 8.14 -10.40
N PHE A 157 -5.40 8.84 -11.53
CA PHE A 157 -5.87 10.22 -11.58
C PHE A 157 -7.36 10.31 -11.20
N SER A 158 -8.21 9.46 -11.79
CA SER A 158 -9.63 9.38 -11.45
C SER A 158 -9.86 9.06 -9.96
N GLN A 159 -9.05 8.18 -9.37
CA GLN A 159 -9.13 7.87 -7.93
C GLN A 159 -8.84 9.08 -7.05
N GLN A 160 -7.88 9.94 -7.42
CA GLN A 160 -7.56 11.14 -6.65
C GLN A 160 -8.61 12.24 -6.82
N PHE A 161 -9.21 12.36 -8.01
CA PHE A 161 -10.31 13.29 -8.28
C PHE A 161 -11.60 12.94 -7.52
N GLY A 162 -11.83 11.66 -7.24
CA GLY A 162 -12.92 11.20 -6.37
C GLY A 162 -12.86 11.75 -4.94
N GLY A 163 -11.82 12.52 -4.57
CA GLY A 163 -11.85 13.37 -3.38
C GLY A 163 -11.74 12.63 -2.05
N ILE A 164 -11.65 11.30 -2.06
CA ILE A 164 -11.62 10.45 -0.84
C ILE A 164 -10.53 10.90 0.14
N LYS A 165 -9.35 11.28 -0.36
CA LYS A 165 -8.25 11.80 0.46
C LYS A 165 -8.57 13.17 1.06
N ARG A 166 -9.20 14.05 0.28
CA ARG A 166 -9.59 15.40 0.71
C ARG A 166 -10.64 15.33 1.81
N VAL A 167 -11.67 14.49 1.63
CA VAL A 167 -12.71 14.28 2.64
C VAL A 167 -12.09 13.83 3.96
N GLY A 168 -11.18 12.85 3.95
CA GLY A 168 -10.50 12.38 5.16
C GLY A 168 -9.70 13.47 5.91
N PHE A 169 -9.00 14.35 5.20
CA PHE A 169 -8.24 15.45 5.83
C PHE A 169 -9.13 16.54 6.43
N TYR A 170 -10.24 16.88 5.76
CA TYR A 170 -11.11 18.00 6.14
C TYR A 170 -12.38 17.56 6.89
N THR A 171 -12.55 16.26 7.17
CA THR A 171 -13.73 15.70 7.85
C THR A 171 -14.11 16.50 9.09
N SER A 172 -13.15 16.79 9.97
CA SER A 172 -13.40 17.54 11.21
C SER A 172 -13.97 18.95 10.94
N GLN A 173 -13.47 19.64 9.92
CA GLN A 173 -13.91 20.99 9.55
C GLN A 173 -15.28 20.96 8.89
N THR A 174 -15.53 19.98 8.01
CA THR A 174 -16.82 19.79 7.35
C THR A 174 -17.93 19.49 8.35
N PHE A 175 -17.69 18.62 9.34
CA PHE A 175 -18.69 18.31 10.36
C PHE A 175 -18.99 19.50 11.29
N VAL A 176 -17.99 20.32 11.61
CA VAL A 176 -18.20 21.58 12.37
C VAL A 176 -19.00 22.58 11.54
N ALA A 177 -18.67 22.75 10.26
CA ALA A 177 -19.42 23.61 9.34
C ALA A 177 -20.87 23.14 9.13
N ALA A 178 -21.12 21.83 9.23
CA ALA A 178 -22.46 21.24 9.16
C ALA A 178 -23.30 21.39 10.45
N GLY A 179 -22.79 22.09 11.47
CA GLY A 179 -23.52 22.39 12.70
C GLY A 179 -23.32 21.41 13.86
N PHE A 180 -22.41 20.43 13.74
CA PHE A 180 -22.08 19.55 14.87
C PHE A 180 -21.15 20.25 15.86
N SER A 181 -21.50 20.17 17.14
CA SER A 181 -20.80 20.85 18.24
C SER A 181 -19.34 20.39 18.46
N SER A 182 -18.94 19.20 17.97
CA SER A 182 -17.56 18.74 18.05
C SER A 182 -17.02 18.09 16.77
N GLY A 183 -15.95 18.66 16.20
CA GLY A 183 -15.24 18.08 15.05
C GLY A 183 -14.52 16.76 15.36
N LYS A 184 -14.32 16.46 16.65
CA LYS A 184 -13.80 15.17 17.13
C LYS A 184 -14.76 14.04 16.84
N MET A 185 -16.06 14.22 17.12
CA MET A 185 -17.10 13.21 16.87
C MET A 185 -17.23 12.91 15.37
N GLY A 186 -17.15 13.92 14.51
CA GLY A 186 -17.18 13.74 13.05
C GLY A 186 -16.01 12.89 12.51
N THR A 187 -14.81 13.04 13.09
CA THR A 187 -13.63 12.26 12.67
C THR A 187 -13.73 10.79 13.10
N ILE A 188 -14.27 10.54 14.30
CA ILE A 188 -14.52 9.18 14.81
C ILE A 188 -15.60 8.49 13.98
N LEU A 189 -16.70 9.18 13.69
CA LEU A 189 -17.79 8.65 12.85
C LEU A 189 -17.29 8.28 11.45
N TYR A 190 -16.48 9.15 10.83
CA TYR A 190 -15.85 8.85 9.55
C TYR A 190 -14.94 7.61 9.61
N ALA A 191 -14.11 7.47 10.66
CA ALA A 191 -13.27 6.30 10.83
C ALA A 191 -14.10 5.01 10.98
N ILE A 192 -15.23 5.06 11.70
CA ILE A 192 -16.15 3.92 11.85
C ILE A 192 -16.79 3.54 10.52
N ILE A 193 -17.26 4.52 9.72
CA ILE A 193 -17.89 4.26 8.42
C ILE A 193 -16.87 3.76 7.38
N GLN A 194 -15.63 4.26 7.42
CA GLN A 194 -14.58 3.88 6.49
C GLN A 194 -14.19 2.40 6.60
N VAL A 195 -14.31 1.81 7.80
CA VAL A 195 -13.93 0.41 8.06
C VAL A 195 -14.78 -0.59 7.25
N PRO A 196 -16.12 -0.66 7.40
CA PRO A 196 -16.95 -1.61 6.67
C PRO A 196 -16.88 -1.35 5.16
N VAL A 197 -16.84 -0.09 4.71
CA VAL A 197 -16.69 0.25 3.28
C VAL A 197 -15.41 -0.34 2.71
N THR A 198 -14.30 -0.25 3.45
CA THR A 198 -13.01 -0.78 3.01
C THR A 198 -12.99 -2.32 3.06
N VAL A 199 -13.58 -2.93 4.08
CA VAL A 199 -13.71 -4.40 4.19
C VAL A 199 -14.54 -4.94 3.04
N VAL A 200 -15.71 -4.35 2.76
CA VAL A 200 -16.57 -4.73 1.63
C VAL A 200 -15.84 -4.55 0.32
N GLY A 201 -15.17 -3.42 0.10
CA GLY A 201 -14.38 -3.17 -1.11
C GLY A 201 -13.24 -4.17 -1.30
N ALA A 202 -12.56 -4.55 -0.21
CA ALA A 202 -11.51 -5.57 -0.22
C ALA A 202 -12.05 -6.96 -0.58
N VAL A 203 -13.16 -7.38 0.03
CA VAL A 203 -13.82 -8.67 -0.26
C VAL A 203 -14.37 -8.71 -1.69
N LEU A 204 -14.96 -7.61 -2.16
CA LEU A 204 -15.50 -7.51 -3.51
C LEU A 204 -14.39 -7.54 -4.56
N MET A 205 -13.24 -6.91 -4.29
CA MET A 205 -12.07 -6.96 -5.17
C MET A 205 -11.49 -8.38 -5.30
N ASP A 206 -11.52 -9.17 -4.23
CA ASP A 206 -11.04 -10.55 -4.22
C ASP A 206 -12.00 -11.50 -4.95
N LYS A 207 -13.32 -11.32 -4.78
CA LYS A 207 -14.36 -12.16 -5.43
C LYS A 207 -14.62 -11.84 -6.90
N SER A 208 -14.65 -10.58 -7.31
CA SER A 208 -15.06 -10.20 -8.66
C SER A 208 -13.92 -10.18 -9.67
N GLY A 209 -12.66 -10.27 -9.23
CA GLY A 209 -11.50 -10.03 -10.09
C GLY A 209 -11.37 -8.55 -10.51
N ARG A 210 -10.17 -8.14 -10.93
CA ARG A 210 -9.82 -6.72 -11.15
C ARG A 210 -10.61 -6.02 -12.27
N ARG A 211 -11.26 -6.74 -13.18
CA ARG A 211 -11.91 -6.18 -14.39
C ARG A 211 -13.39 -5.78 -14.20
N PRO A 212 -14.26 -6.58 -13.56
CA PRO A 212 -15.66 -6.18 -13.36
C PRO A 212 -15.80 -5.01 -12.38
N LEU A 213 -14.96 -4.93 -11.34
CA LEU A 213 -15.04 -3.85 -10.34
C LEU A 213 -14.81 -2.46 -10.96
N LEU A 214 -13.88 -2.35 -11.91
CA LEU A 214 -13.58 -1.11 -12.64
C LEU A 214 -14.68 -0.70 -13.62
N MET A 215 -15.51 -1.65 -14.08
CA MET A 215 -16.65 -1.37 -14.96
C MET A 215 -17.95 -1.08 -14.19
N VAL A 216 -18.03 -1.45 -12.91
CA VAL A 216 -19.21 -1.21 -12.06
C VAL A 216 -19.12 0.13 -11.33
N SER A 217 -17.93 0.59 -10.93
CA SER A 217 -17.78 1.90 -10.26
C SER A 217 -18.34 3.12 -11.01
N PRO A 218 -18.36 3.19 -12.36
CA PRO A 218 -19.03 4.29 -13.06
C PRO A 218 -20.56 4.27 -12.97
N LYS A 219 -21.18 3.16 -12.55
CA LYS A 219 -22.64 3.00 -12.55
C LYS A 219 -23.30 3.34 -11.21
N ASP A 220 -22.57 3.26 -10.10
CA ASP A 220 -23.08 3.50 -8.74
C ASP A 220 -22.76 4.90 -8.19
N CYS A 221 -22.34 5.85 -9.05
CA CYS A 221 -22.25 7.26 -8.69
C CYS A 221 -23.41 8.04 -9.33
N PRO A 222 -24.62 8.05 -8.73
CA PRO A 222 -25.69 8.92 -9.19
C PRO A 222 -25.48 10.33 -8.61
N ILE A 223 -24.40 11.01 -9.02
CA ILE A 223 -24.29 12.47 -8.88
C ILE A 223 -23.43 13.01 -10.04
N LEU A 224 -23.99 12.90 -11.24
CA LEU A 224 -23.84 13.90 -12.29
C LEU A 224 -25.22 14.54 -12.45
#